data_AF-X0ZU66-F1
#
_entry.id   AF-X0ZU66-F1
#
_cell.length_a   1.000
_cell.length_b   1.000
_cell.length_c   1.000
_cell.angle_alpha   90.00
_cell.angle_beta   90.00
_cell.angle_gamma   90.00
#
_symmetry.space_group_name_H-M   'P 1'
#
loop_
_entity.id
_entity.type
_entity.pdbx_description
1 polymer ?
#
loop_
_entity_poly.entity_id
_entity_poly.type
_entity_poly.pdbx_seq_one_letter_code
_entity_poly.pdbx_strand_id
1 'polypeptide(L)'
;MYRKLIAYSNKIFNLFSIIASITDKRLKPQIPTVKITAAVIVMQLANLGSLNSLSQAISLKNLKKDIPSVSTIARSADSMNLDKIRGVGIEIYGKARKSKMLRPCYGMWVGVVDGHEQITSPYCKCP
;
A
#
# COMPACT_ATOMS: atom_id res chain seq x y z
N MET A 1 12.09 -9.03 -11.19
CA MET A 1 11.38 -7.78 -11.49
C MET A 1 11.22 -6.88 -10.26
N TYR A 2 10.62 -7.34 -9.16
CA TYR A 2 10.32 -6.53 -7.96
C TYR A 2 11.52 -5.84 -7.29
N ARG A 3 12.71 -6.45 -7.26
CA ARG A 3 13.91 -5.85 -6.63
C ARG A 3 14.30 -4.51 -7.27
N LYS A 4 14.28 -4.43 -8.61
CA LYS A 4 14.60 -3.19 -9.34
C LYS A 4 13.52 -2.12 -9.09
N LEU A 5 12.25 -2.52 -9.07
CA LEU A 5 11.13 -1.63 -8.76
C LEU A 5 11.21 -1.04 -7.36
N ILE A 6 11.48 -1.88 -6.34
CA ILE A 6 11.62 -1.43 -4.94
C ILE A 6 12.83 -0.50 -4.80
N ALA A 7 13.98 -0.85 -5.38
CA ALA A 7 15.17 -0.01 -5.34
C ALA A 7 14.94 1.35 -6.02
N TYR A 8 14.29 1.37 -7.18
CA TYR A 8 13.94 2.60 -7.88
C TYR A 8 12.92 3.43 -7.09
N SER A 9 11.90 2.79 -6.52
CA SER A 9 10.89 3.46 -5.70
C SER A 9 11.52 4.08 -4.45
N ASN A 10 12.47 3.39 -3.82
CA ASN A 10 13.20 3.96 -2.70
C ASN A 10 14.11 5.12 -3.13
N LYS A 11 14.77 5.02 -4.28
CA LYS A 11 15.61 6.10 -4.82
C LYS A 11 14.82 7.38 -5.11
N ILE A 12 13.65 7.26 -5.75
CA ILE A 12 12.86 8.41 -6.19
C ILE A 12 11.97 8.95 -5.07
N PHE A 13 11.32 8.06 -4.33
CA PHE A 13 10.29 8.45 -3.36
C PHE A 13 10.75 8.37 -1.92
N ASN A 14 11.90 7.78 -1.61
CA ASN A 14 12.28 7.41 -0.24
C ASN A 14 11.24 6.48 0.41
N LEU A 15 10.79 5.49 -0.37
CA LEU A 15 9.71 4.56 -0.06
C LEU A 15 9.76 4.00 1.36
N PHE A 16 10.93 3.56 1.83
CA PHE A 16 11.02 2.95 3.17
C PHE A 16 10.78 3.96 4.30
N SER A 17 11.29 5.18 4.17
CA SER A 17 11.05 6.25 5.14
C SER A 17 9.59 6.69 5.15
N ILE A 18 8.98 6.79 3.96
CA ILE A 18 7.57 7.13 3.80
C ILE A 18 6.68 6.07 4.47
N ILE A 19 6.92 4.79 4.21
CA ILE A 19 6.16 3.69 4.85
C ILE A 19 6.39 3.69 6.36
N ALA A 20 7.62 3.98 6.81
CA ALA A 20 7.95 4.06 8.24
C ALA A 20 7.20 5.18 8.99
N SER A 21 6.76 6.22 8.28
CA SER A 21 6.00 7.33 8.86
C SER A 21 4.54 6.98 9.17
N ILE A 22 4.04 5.85 8.65
CA ILE A 22 2.66 5.41 8.86
C ILE A 22 2.53 4.80 10.25
N THR A 23 1.61 5.36 11.02
CA THR A 23 1.33 4.95 12.41
C THR A 23 -0.12 4.48 12.55
N ASP A 24 -0.39 3.79 13.65
CA ASP A 24 -1.74 3.44 14.07
C ASP A 24 -2.00 3.90 15.51
N LYS A 25 -3.24 3.77 15.96
CA LYS A 25 -3.69 4.19 17.29
C LYS A 25 -3.58 3.08 18.35
N ARG A 26 -2.92 1.95 18.05
CA ARG A 26 -2.86 0.81 18.98
C ARG A 26 -1.93 1.17 20.14
N LEU A 27 -2.41 0.98 21.37
CA LEU A 27 -1.67 1.34 22.59
C LEU A 27 -0.39 0.51 22.80
N LYS A 28 -0.42 -0.79 22.48
CA LYS A 28 0.71 -1.72 22.61
C LYS A 28 0.76 -2.70 21.43
N PRO A 29 1.24 -2.27 20.26
CA PRO A 29 1.27 -3.11 19.07
C PRO A 29 2.32 -4.23 19.22
N GLN A 30 1.90 -5.49 19.12
CA GLN A 30 2.84 -6.63 19.05
C GLN A 30 3.59 -6.69 17.71
N ILE A 31 2.93 -6.25 16.62
CA ILE A 31 3.53 -6.15 15.29
C ILE A 31 3.55 -4.68 14.88
N PRO A 32 4.73 -4.13 14.48
CA PRO A 32 4.84 -2.75 14.01
C PRO A 32 3.93 -2.46 12.82
N THR A 33 3.33 -1.27 12.79
CA THR A 33 2.46 -0.79 11.69
C THR A 33 3.14 -0.85 10.33
N VAL A 34 4.45 -0.63 10.30
CA VAL A 34 5.30 -0.73 9.10
C VAL A 34 5.24 -2.11 8.47
N LYS A 35 5.30 -3.18 9.27
CA LYS A 35 5.22 -4.56 8.75
C LYS A 35 3.84 -4.85 8.14
N ILE A 36 2.79 -4.30 8.74
CA ILE A 36 1.42 -4.42 8.25
C ILE A 36 1.25 -3.68 6.92
N THR A 37 1.72 -2.44 6.86
CA THR A 37 1.68 -1.62 5.65
C THR A 37 2.47 -2.27 4.51
N ALA A 38 3.67 -2.78 4.81
CA ALA A 38 4.47 -3.50 3.83
C ALA A 38 3.77 -4.76 3.31
N ALA A 39 3.09 -5.52 4.18
CA ALA A 39 2.32 -6.69 3.78
C ALA A 39 1.16 -6.33 2.82
N VAL A 40 0.45 -5.23 3.07
CA VAL A 40 -0.61 -4.71 2.18
C VAL A 40 -0.04 -4.28 0.83
N ILE A 41 1.09 -3.56 0.81
CA ILE A 41 1.75 -3.15 -0.44
C ILE A 41 2.21 -4.37 -1.24
N VAL A 42 2.81 -5.38 -0.58
CA VAL A 42 3.22 -6.62 -1.24
C VAL A 42 2.02 -7.37 -1.80
N MET A 43 0.89 -7.41 -1.07
CA MET A 43 -0.35 -8.01 -1.55
C MET A 43 -0.82 -7.33 -2.85
N GLN A 44 -0.77 -6.00 -2.91
CA GLN A 44 -1.14 -5.24 -4.11
C GLN A 44 -0.16 -5.47 -5.25
N LEU A 45 1.15 -5.40 -5.00
CA LEU A 45 2.18 -5.62 -6.02
C LEU A 45 2.16 -7.04 -6.60
N ALA A 46 1.75 -8.01 -5.80
CA ALA A 46 1.61 -9.41 -6.20
C ALA A 46 0.22 -9.73 -6.80
N ASN A 47 -0.67 -8.74 -6.95
CA ASN A 47 -2.04 -8.90 -7.43
C ASN A 47 -2.83 -10.00 -6.70
N LEU A 48 -2.63 -10.13 -5.38
CA LEU A 48 -3.23 -11.24 -4.63
C LEU A 48 -4.73 -11.07 -4.37
N GLY A 49 -5.31 -9.88 -4.61
CA GLY A 49 -6.76 -9.60 -4.66
C GLY A 49 -7.54 -9.81 -3.35
N SER A 50 -7.04 -10.63 -2.42
CA SER A 50 -7.64 -10.90 -1.14
C SER A 50 -6.58 -11.21 -0.09
N LEU A 51 -6.98 -10.93 1.15
CA LEU A 51 -6.24 -11.32 2.34
C LEU A 51 -6.11 -12.86 2.45
N ASN A 52 -7.06 -13.64 1.96
CA ASN A 52 -6.98 -15.10 1.94
C ASN A 52 -5.86 -15.59 1.01
N SER A 53 -5.76 -15.02 -0.19
CA SER A 53 -4.69 -15.33 -1.15
C SER A 53 -3.31 -15.00 -0.59
N LEU A 54 -3.20 -13.90 0.18
CA LEU A 54 -1.99 -13.56 0.92
C LEU A 54 -1.63 -14.63 1.95
N SER A 55 -2.60 -15.12 2.73
CA SER A 55 -2.37 -16.20 3.70
C SER A 55 -1.82 -17.48 3.04
N GLN A 56 -2.38 -17.86 1.90
CA GLN A 56 -1.98 -19.06 1.15
C GLN A 56 -0.57 -18.89 0.59
N ALA A 57 -0.27 -17.72 0.01
CA ALA A 57 1.06 -17.40 -0.50
C ALA A 57 2.13 -17.44 0.60
N ILE A 58 1.83 -16.91 1.79
CA ILE A 58 2.74 -16.95 2.96
C ILE A 58 2.97 -18.40 3.40
N SER A 59 1.91 -19.21 3.46
CA SER A 59 1.99 -20.61 3.91
C SER A 59 2.76 -21.48 2.91
N LEU A 60 2.48 -21.37 1.60
CA LEU A 60 3.17 -22.11 0.55
C LEU A 60 4.67 -21.81 0.50
N LYS A 61 5.05 -20.56 0.79
CA LYS A 61 6.46 -20.13 0.76
C LYS A 61 7.16 -20.21 2.12
N ASN A 62 6.51 -20.76 3.15
CA ASN A 62 7.03 -20.85 4.53
C ASN A 62 7.51 -19.49 5.10
N LEU A 63 6.89 -18.38 4.71
CA LEU A 63 7.29 -17.01 5.11
C LEU A 63 6.72 -16.58 6.47
N LYS A 64 6.30 -17.54 7.31
CA LYS A 64 5.47 -17.29 8.51
C LYS A 64 6.15 -16.48 9.61
N LYS A 65 7.49 -16.39 9.64
CA LYS A 65 8.23 -15.84 10.79
C LYS A 65 8.18 -14.31 10.89
N ASP A 66 8.06 -13.62 9.76
CA ASP A 66 8.20 -12.16 9.71
C ASP A 66 7.00 -11.40 9.14
N ILE A 67 6.00 -12.12 8.60
CA ILE A 67 4.83 -11.51 7.97
C ILE A 67 3.66 -11.53 8.96
N PRO A 68 2.98 -10.39 9.21
CA PRO A 68 1.81 -10.37 10.07
C PRO A 68 0.74 -11.34 9.59
N SER A 69 0.02 -11.96 10.53
CA SER A 69 -1.14 -12.76 10.19
C SER A 69 -2.20 -11.90 9.52
N VAL A 70 -3.00 -12.53 8.67
CA VAL A 70 -4.10 -11.87 7.98
C VAL A 70 -5.11 -11.23 8.94
N SER A 71 -5.43 -11.93 10.04
CA SER A 71 -6.29 -11.39 11.10
C SER A 71 -5.69 -10.14 11.74
N THR A 72 -4.36 -10.08 11.90
CA THR A 72 -3.67 -8.90 12.43
C THR A 72 -3.73 -7.74 11.44
N ILE A 73 -3.55 -8.01 10.14
CA ILE A 73 -3.66 -6.99 9.09
C ILE A 73 -5.06 -6.38 9.09
N ALA A 74 -6.10 -7.23 9.03
CA ALA A 74 -7.50 -6.77 9.00
C ALA A 74 -7.85 -5.93 10.24
N ARG A 75 -7.56 -6.44 11.45
CA ARG A 75 -7.87 -5.73 12.70
C ARG A 75 -7.12 -4.41 12.82
N SER A 76 -5.88 -4.35 12.33
CA SER A 76 -5.06 -3.15 12.49
C SER A 76 -5.40 -2.07 11.47
N ALA A 77 -5.93 -2.45 10.30
CA ALA A 77 -6.34 -1.52 9.25
C ALA A 77 -7.32 -0.47 9.78
N ASP A 78 -8.31 -0.87 10.58
CA ASP A 78 -9.30 0.02 11.19
C ASP A 78 -8.69 1.05 12.17
N SER A 79 -7.52 0.73 12.72
CA SER A 79 -6.81 1.58 13.69
C SER A 79 -5.73 2.45 13.06
N MET A 80 -5.46 2.32 11.76
CA MET A 80 -4.41 3.08 11.07
C MET A 80 -4.75 4.57 10.99
N ASN A 81 -3.74 5.41 11.10
CA ASN A 81 -3.93 6.86 11.02
C ASN A 81 -4.11 7.30 9.56
N LEU A 82 -5.36 7.59 9.18
CA LEU A 82 -5.73 8.03 7.84
C LEU A 82 -5.03 9.32 7.41
N ASP A 83 -4.77 10.25 8.33
CA ASP A 83 -4.10 11.52 7.99
C ASP A 83 -2.63 11.29 7.65
N LYS A 84 -1.96 10.36 8.33
CA LYS A 84 -0.60 9.93 7.95
C LYS A 84 -0.59 9.26 6.60
N ILE A 85 -1.54 8.37 6.33
CA ILE A 85 -1.67 7.70 5.01
C ILE A 85 -1.92 8.73 3.91
N ARG A 86 -2.83 9.70 4.13
CA ARG A 86 -3.11 10.77 3.18
C ARG A 86 -1.88 11.65 2.95
N GLY A 87 -1.16 11.99 4.01
CA GLY A 87 0.10 12.74 3.94
C GLY A 87 1.16 12.04 3.08
N VAL A 88 1.30 10.72 3.25
CA VAL A 88 2.15 9.87 2.40
C VAL A 88 1.74 9.96 0.92
N GLY A 89 0.45 9.84 0.63
CA GLY A 89 -0.08 9.96 -0.74
C GLY A 89 0.24 11.32 -1.37
N ILE A 90 0.08 12.41 -0.61
CA ILE A 90 0.40 13.78 -1.04
C ILE A 90 1.91 13.92 -1.31
N GLU A 91 2.77 13.37 -0.45
CA GLU A 91 4.22 13.42 -0.63
C GLU A 91 4.66 12.68 -1.90
N ILE A 92 4.14 11.47 -2.12
CA ILE A 92 4.41 10.68 -3.33
C ILE A 92 3.95 11.45 -4.57
N TYR A 93 2.73 11.99 -4.56
CA TYR A 93 2.18 12.78 -5.67
C TYR A 93 3.04 14.01 -5.96
N GLY A 94 3.45 14.75 -4.92
CA GLY A 94 4.32 15.91 -5.03
C GLY A 94 5.67 15.57 -5.65
N LYS A 95 6.29 14.46 -5.24
CA LYS A 95 7.55 13.97 -5.83
C LYS A 95 7.37 13.52 -7.29
N ALA A 96 6.30 12.80 -7.59
CA ALA A 96 6.01 12.34 -8.96
C ALA A 96 5.80 13.53 -9.92
N ARG A 97 5.10 14.58 -9.46
CA ARG A 97 4.92 15.82 -10.21
C ARG A 97 6.26 16.54 -10.47
N LYS A 98 7.08 16.73 -9.43
CA LYS A 98 8.41 17.39 -9.57
C LYS A 98 9.34 16.62 -10.50
N SER A 99 9.29 15.29 -10.46
CA SER A 99 10.08 14.40 -11.30
C SER A 99 9.53 14.23 -12.73
N LYS A 100 8.50 15.02 -13.12
CA LYS A 100 7.84 14.98 -14.44
C LYS A 100 7.31 13.59 -14.83
N MET A 101 7.00 12.76 -13.83
CA MET A 101 6.44 11.43 -14.03
C MET A 101 4.94 11.48 -14.34
N LEU A 102 4.28 12.56 -13.92
CA LEU A 102 2.88 12.84 -14.22
C LEU A 102 2.79 13.81 -15.40
N ARG A 103 1.82 13.57 -16.29
CA ARG A 103 1.46 14.51 -17.36
C ARG A 103 0.17 15.24 -16.97
N PRO A 104 0.06 16.55 -17.24
CA PRO A 104 -1.19 17.25 -17.04
C PRO A 104 -2.25 16.72 -18.01
N CYS A 105 -3.49 16.61 -17.53
CA CYS A 105 -4.65 16.24 -18.33
C CYS A 105 -5.48 17.52 -18.56
N TYR A 106 -5.65 17.95 -19.82
CA TYR A 106 -6.32 19.20 -20.18
C TYR A 106 -5.78 20.45 -19.44
N GLY A 107 -4.46 20.55 -19.26
CA GLY A 107 -3.83 21.65 -18.52
C GLY A 107 -3.99 21.57 -16.99
N MET A 108 -4.71 20.57 -16.49
CA MET A 108 -4.94 20.34 -15.06
C MET A 108 -4.06 19.20 -14.53
N TRP A 109 -3.63 19.33 -13.28
CA TRP A 109 -2.94 18.27 -12.56
C TRP A 109 -3.97 17.40 -11.85
N VAL A 110 -4.33 16.28 -12.46
CA VAL A 110 -5.31 15.34 -11.91
C VAL A 110 -4.57 14.30 -11.07
N GLY A 111 -4.95 14.16 -9.80
CA GLY A 111 -4.59 13.01 -8.98
C GLY A 111 -5.71 11.99 -9.07
N VAL A 112 -5.52 10.90 -9.83
CA VAL A 112 -6.45 9.77 -9.80
C VAL A 112 -6.18 9.02 -8.51
N VAL A 113 -7.04 9.20 -7.52
CA VAL A 113 -7.12 8.29 -6.38
C VAL A 113 -7.92 7.10 -6.89
N ASP A 114 -7.22 6.09 -7.39
CA ASP A 114 -7.85 4.81 -7.73
C ASP A 114 -8.34 4.19 -6.42
N GLY A 115 -9.62 4.41 -6.11
CA GLY A 115 -10.33 3.60 -5.14
C GLY A 115 -10.51 2.25 -5.79
N HIS A 116 -9.55 1.33 -5.57
CA HIS A 116 -9.70 -0.05 -6.01
C HIS A 116 -10.94 -0.63 -5.32
N GLU A 117 -12.08 -0.64 -6.03
CA GLU A 117 -13.31 -1.23 -5.53
C GLU A 117 -13.06 -2.73 -5.36
N GLN A 118 -12.98 -3.18 -4.09
CA GLN A 118 -12.81 -4.59 -3.77
C GLN A 118 -14.05 -5.44 -4.13
N ILE A 119 -15.09 -4.81 -4.70
CA ILE A 119 -16.35 -5.42 -5.08
C ILE A 119 -16.62 -5.06 -6.53
N THR A 120 -16.21 -5.93 -7.46
CA THR A 120 -16.74 -5.87 -8.82
C THR A 120 -18.16 -6.41 -8.77
N SER A 121 -19.15 -5.53 -8.70
CA SER A 121 -20.54 -5.91 -9.00
C SER A 121 -20.61 -6.26 -10.49
N PRO A 122 -21.22 -7.39 -10.90
CA PRO A 122 -21.44 -7.70 -12.31
C PRO A 122 -22.22 -6.61 -13.07
N TYR A 123 -22.91 -5.73 -12.33
CA TYR A 123 -23.81 -4.71 -12.86
C TYR A 123 -23.18 -3.32 -13.00
N CYS A 124 -22.02 -3.06 -12.40
CA CYS A 124 -21.36 -1.76 -12.43
C CYS A 124 -19.99 -1.88 -13.11
N LYS A 125 -19.99 -2.11 -14.42
CA LYS A 125 -18.81 -1.86 -15.24
C LYS A 125 -18.92 -0.42 -15.76
N CYS A 126 -17.92 0.42 -15.46
CA CYS A 126 -17.72 1.61 -16.29
C CYS A 126 -17.32 1.11 -17.69
N PRO A 127 -17.94 1.64 -18.77
CA PRO A 127 -17.62 1.26 -20.14
C PRO A 127 -16.16 1.56 -20.52
#